data_AF-A0A0N0D5N3-F1
#
_entry.id   AF-A0A0N0D5N3-F1
#
_cell.length_a   1.000
_cell.length_b   1.000
_cell.length_c   1.000
_cell.angle_alpha   90.00
_cell.angle_beta   90.00
_cell.angle_gamma   90.00
#
_symmetry.space_group_name_H-M   'P 1'
#
loop_
_entity.id
_entity.type
_entity.pdbx_description
1 polymer ?
#
loop_
_entity_poly.entity_id
_entity_poly.type
_entity_poly.pdbx_seq_one_letter_code
_entity_poly.pdbx_strand_id
1 'polypeptide(L)'
;RDKQKLSEEIGRVRQEKKEFEIKLDKVRQDYSENLVQLSIIKGQKNSLELELNQVRQKVPNQKSITVPKQVDGWGVQLKGNYYRLFKKISGKVKWIHIGRKWELDLAQKKIKDYSG
;
A
#
# COMPACT_ATOMS: atom_id res chain seq x y z
N ARG A 1 17.91 43.88 45.70
CA ARG A 1 17.03 42.74 45.34
C ARG A 1 16.88 42.59 43.83
N ASP A 2 16.66 43.67 43.08
CA ASP A 2 16.34 43.56 41.63
C ASP A 2 17.54 43.17 40.74
N LYS A 3 18.76 43.65 41.04
CA LYS A 3 19.98 43.22 40.33
C LYS A 3 20.22 41.70 40.42
N GLN A 4 19.83 41.08 41.53
CA GLN A 4 20.04 39.66 41.76
C GLN A 4 19.06 38.82 40.93
N LYS A 5 17.78 39.24 40.89
CA LYS A 5 16.74 38.66 40.03
C LYS A 5 17.10 38.76 38.54
N LEU A 6 17.59 39.92 38.09
CA LEU A 6 18.06 40.13 36.72
C LEU A 6 19.22 39.20 36.35
N SER A 7 20.16 38.98 37.28
CA SER A 7 21.28 38.06 37.05
C SER A 7 20.82 36.61 36.89
N GLU A 8 19.87 36.16 37.71
CA GLU A 8 19.29 34.82 37.61
C GLU A 8 18.52 34.63 36.29
N GLU A 9 17.78 35.64 35.88
CA GLU A 9 17.01 35.63 34.63
C GLU A 9 17.93 35.58 33.39
N ILE A 10 19.01 36.39 33.37
CA ILE A 10 20.05 36.31 32.33
C ILE A 10 20.70 34.92 32.30
N GLY A 11 20.91 34.31 33.47
CA GLY A 11 21.43 32.94 33.58
C GLY A 11 20.51 31.92 32.91
N ARG A 12 19.20 31.99 33.19
CA ARG A 12 18.19 31.12 32.56
C ARG A 12 18.14 31.30 31.05
N VAL A 13 18.06 32.55 30.56
CA VAL A 13 18.00 32.85 29.13
C VAL A 13 19.25 32.33 28.40
N ARG A 14 20.44 32.43 29.01
CA ARG A 14 21.68 31.87 28.43
C ARG A 14 21.65 30.35 28.35
N GLN A 15 21.07 29.69 29.34
CA GLN A 15 20.94 28.24 29.35
C GLN A 15 19.94 27.77 28.29
N GLU A 16 18.78 28.40 28.23
CA GLU A 16 17.75 28.13 27.20
C GLU A 16 18.30 28.35 25.79
N LYS A 17 19.07 29.42 25.58
CA LYS A 17 19.73 29.69 24.29
C LYS A 17 20.63 28.51 23.87
N LYS A 18 21.47 28.01 24.78
CA LYS A 18 22.34 26.85 24.51
C LYS A 18 21.54 25.60 24.18
N GLU A 19 20.45 25.35 24.90
CA GLU A 19 19.57 24.20 24.63
C GLU A 19 18.90 24.31 23.25
N PHE A 20 18.46 25.50 22.87
CA PHE A 20 17.89 25.75 21.54
C PHE A 20 18.93 25.60 20.42
N GLU A 21 20.16 26.05 20.63
CA GLU A 21 21.26 25.84 19.67
C GLU A 21 21.53 24.34 19.45
N ILE A 22 21.61 23.54 20.52
CA ILE A 22 21.78 22.08 20.42
C ILE A 22 20.60 21.44 19.69
N LYS A 23 19.36 21.84 19.99
CA LYS A 23 18.18 21.32 19.30
C LYS A 23 18.18 21.70 17.81
N LEU A 24 18.57 22.92 17.49
CA LEU A 24 18.65 23.39 16.11
C LEU A 24 19.67 22.59 15.29
N ASP A 25 20.84 22.30 15.88
CA ASP A 25 21.86 21.51 15.20
C ASP A 25 21.43 20.07 14.96
N LYS A 26 20.73 19.45 15.94
CA LYS A 26 20.11 18.13 15.74
C LYS A 26 19.10 18.14 14.60
N VAL A 27 18.20 19.12 14.56
CA VAL A 27 17.19 19.24 13.49
C VAL A 27 17.86 19.42 12.13
N ARG A 28 18.94 20.20 12.04
CA ARG A 28 19.70 20.37 10.80
C ARG A 28 20.35 19.07 10.34
N GLN A 29 20.91 18.30 11.27
CA GLN A 29 21.49 17.01 10.98
C GLN A 29 20.42 16.03 10.47
N ASP A 30 19.31 15.88 11.20
CA ASP A 30 18.19 15.02 10.82
C ASP A 30 17.62 15.41 9.44
N TYR A 31 17.50 16.71 9.16
CA TYR A 31 17.05 17.20 7.86
C TYR A 31 17.99 16.77 6.73
N SER A 32 19.31 16.87 6.94
CA SER A 32 20.31 16.46 5.95
C SER A 32 20.28 14.95 5.69
N GLU A 33 20.14 14.14 6.73
CA GLU A 33 20.04 12.68 6.61
C GLU A 33 18.77 12.26 5.87
N ASN A 34 17.64 12.90 6.19
CA ASN A 34 16.37 12.66 5.51
C ASN A 34 16.41 13.01 4.02
N LEU A 35 17.12 14.07 3.63
CA LEU A 35 17.31 14.41 2.21
C LEU A 35 18.07 13.32 1.45
N VAL A 36 19.10 12.73 2.07
CA VAL A 36 19.86 11.62 1.48
C VAL A 36 18.96 10.39 1.32
N GLN A 37 18.20 10.02 2.36
CA GLN A 37 17.27 8.90 2.30
C GLN A 37 16.21 9.10 1.21
N LEU A 38 15.65 10.31 1.10
CA LEU A 38 14.65 10.64 0.09
C LEU A 38 15.22 10.54 -1.34
N SER A 39 16.49 10.90 -1.54
CA SER A 39 17.18 10.71 -2.82
C SER A 39 17.31 9.23 -3.18
N ILE A 40 17.71 8.39 -2.22
CA ILE A 40 17.84 6.93 -2.40
C ILE A 40 16.48 6.32 -2.77
N ILE A 41 15.42 6.66 -2.04
CA ILE A 41 14.06 6.16 -2.29
C ILE A 41 13.57 6.56 -3.69
N LYS A 42 13.82 7.80 -4.11
CA LYS A 42 13.48 8.26 -5.47
C LYS A 42 14.21 7.45 -6.54
N GLY A 43 15.50 7.17 -6.33
CA GLY A 43 16.29 6.32 -7.24
C GLY A 43 15.72 4.90 -7.35
N GLN A 44 15.40 4.27 -6.21
CA GLN A 44 14.80 2.94 -6.16
C GLN A 44 13.43 2.90 -6.86
N LYS A 45 12.58 3.91 -6.62
CA LYS A 45 11.27 4.03 -7.27
C LYS A 45 11.42 4.06 -8.80
N ASN A 46 12.33 4.88 -9.31
CA ASN A 46 12.56 4.99 -10.75
C ASN A 46 13.04 3.66 -11.36
N SER A 47 13.93 2.93 -10.66
CA SER A 47 14.37 1.60 -11.09
C SER A 47 13.21 0.61 -11.18
N LEU A 48 12.37 0.57 -10.14
CA LEU A 48 11.20 -0.33 -10.11
C LEU A 48 10.16 0.02 -11.18
N GLU A 49 9.95 1.31 -11.47
CA GLU A 49 9.07 1.73 -12.57
C GLU A 49 9.61 1.28 -13.93
N LEU A 50 10.93 1.34 -14.13
CA LEU A 50 11.57 0.85 -15.35
C LEU A 50 11.40 -0.67 -15.48
N GLU A 51 11.67 -1.43 -14.42
CA GLU A 51 11.48 -2.88 -14.39
C GLU A 51 10.02 -3.26 -14.65
N LEU A 52 9.06 -2.55 -14.03
CA LEU A 52 7.63 -2.77 -14.24
C LEU A 52 7.25 -2.55 -15.70
N ASN A 53 7.77 -1.49 -16.34
CA ASN A 53 7.52 -1.21 -17.75
C ASN A 53 8.12 -2.28 -18.66
N GLN A 54 9.32 -2.79 -18.36
CA GLN A 54 9.92 -3.90 -19.10
C GLN A 54 9.10 -5.18 -18.95
N VAL A 55 8.62 -5.49 -17.74
CA VAL A 55 7.73 -6.64 -17.51
C VAL A 55 6.43 -6.46 -18.31
N ARG A 56 5.81 -5.28 -18.27
CA ARG A 56 4.58 -4.99 -19.05
C ARG A 56 4.79 -5.19 -20.55
N GLN A 57 5.94 -4.82 -21.09
CA GLN A 57 6.26 -5.04 -22.51
C GLN A 57 6.54 -6.52 -22.85
N LYS A 58 7.13 -7.27 -21.90
CA LYS A 58 7.45 -8.70 -22.07
C LYS A 58 6.27 -9.63 -21.81
N VAL A 59 5.21 -9.17 -21.14
CA VAL A 59 3.94 -9.92 -21.06
C VAL A 59 3.17 -9.61 -22.33
N PRO A 60 3.10 -10.53 -23.33
CA PRO A 60 2.30 -10.29 -24.52
C PRO A 60 0.87 -10.06 -24.05
N ASN A 61 0.26 -8.97 -24.53
CA ASN A 61 -1.14 -8.58 -24.31
C ASN A 61 -1.96 -9.84 -24.04
N GLN A 62 -2.18 -10.16 -22.76
CA GLN A 62 -3.05 -11.27 -22.41
C GLN A 62 -4.37 -10.89 -23.04
N LYS A 63 -4.74 -11.60 -24.13
CA LYS A 63 -6.06 -11.53 -24.75
C LYS A 63 -7.02 -11.30 -23.60
N SER A 64 -7.66 -10.13 -23.53
CA SER A 64 -8.47 -9.76 -22.39
C SER A 64 -9.44 -10.90 -22.15
N ILE A 65 -9.14 -11.75 -21.16
CA ILE A 65 -9.98 -12.90 -20.84
C ILE A 65 -11.25 -12.23 -20.41
N THR A 66 -12.26 -12.26 -21.28
CA THR A 66 -13.49 -11.53 -21.04
C THR A 66 -14.18 -12.30 -19.94
N VAL A 67 -13.96 -11.86 -18.71
CA VAL A 67 -14.56 -12.49 -17.53
C VAL A 67 -16.07 -12.25 -17.64
N PRO A 68 -16.88 -13.30 -17.77
CA PRO A 68 -18.31 -13.14 -17.90
C PRO A 68 -18.89 -12.60 -16.60
N LYS A 69 -19.99 -11.84 -16.66
CA LYS A 69 -20.67 -11.35 -15.45
C LYS A 69 -21.33 -12.49 -14.65
N GLN A 70 -21.67 -13.60 -15.31
CA GLN A 70 -22.31 -14.77 -14.72
C GLN A 70 -21.85 -16.06 -15.41
N VAL A 71 -21.86 -17.18 -14.68
CA VAL A 71 -21.63 -18.54 -15.18
C VAL A 71 -22.63 -19.48 -14.49
N ASP A 72 -23.40 -20.24 -15.26
CA ASP A 72 -24.38 -21.24 -14.75
C ASP A 72 -25.30 -20.69 -13.63
N GLY A 73 -25.72 -19.43 -13.77
CA GLY A 73 -26.58 -18.73 -12.82
C GLY A 73 -25.89 -18.30 -11.51
N TRP A 74 -24.56 -18.40 -11.43
CA TRP A 74 -23.73 -17.77 -10.41
C TRP A 74 -23.16 -16.45 -10.93
N GLY A 75 -23.22 -15.39 -10.12
CA GLY A 75 -22.55 -14.12 -10.41
C GLY A 75 -21.04 -14.23 -10.24
N VAL A 76 -20.29 -13.59 -11.14
CA VAL A 76 -18.82 -13.51 -11.05
C VAL A 76 -18.43 -12.18 -10.44
N GLN A 77 -17.54 -12.20 -9.46
CA GLN A 77 -17.02 -10.99 -8.83
C GLN A 77 -15.51 -11.09 -8.61
N LEU A 78 -14.79 -10.04 -8.98
CA LEU A 78 -13.42 -9.83 -8.54
C LEU A 78 -13.45 -9.22 -7.13
N LYS A 79 -12.85 -9.91 -6.14
CA LYS A 79 -12.69 -9.41 -4.77
C LYS A 79 -11.21 -9.32 -4.45
N GLY A 80 -10.70 -8.09 -4.38
CA GLY A 80 -9.26 -7.86 -4.23
C GLY A 80 -8.52 -8.41 -5.46
N ASN A 81 -7.68 -9.43 -5.25
CA ASN A 81 -6.85 -10.04 -6.28
C ASN A 81 -7.34 -11.43 -6.74
N TYR A 82 -8.56 -11.84 -6.40
CA TYR A 82 -9.11 -13.13 -6.82
C TYR A 82 -10.56 -13.06 -7.27
N TYR A 83 -10.91 -13.95 -8.19
CA TYR A 83 -12.27 -14.16 -8.66
C TYR A 83 -13.02 -15.11 -7.72
N ARG A 84 -14.28 -14.78 -7.46
CA ARG A 84 -15.23 -15.63 -6.76
C ARG A 84 -16.56 -15.66 -7.49
N LEU A 85 -17.26 -16.77 -7.35
CA LEU A 85 -18.65 -16.90 -7.74
C LEU A 85 -19.56 -16.63 -6.55
N PHE A 86 -20.76 -16.15 -6.81
CA PHE A 86 -21.77 -15.94 -5.79
C PHE A 86 -23.19 -16.25 -6.29
N LYS A 87 -24.01 -16.83 -5.41
CA LYS A 87 -25.42 -17.12 -5.71
C LYS A 87 -26.22 -17.13 -4.43
N LYS A 88 -27.48 -16.68 -4.49
CA LYS A 88 -28.42 -16.79 -3.37
C LYS A 88 -29.13 -18.14 -3.47
N ILE A 89 -28.95 -19.00 -2.47
CA ILE A 89 -29.53 -20.33 -2.37
C ILE A 89 -30.26 -20.40 -1.02
N SER A 90 -31.55 -20.74 -1.03
CA SER A 90 -32.38 -20.85 0.18
C SER A 90 -32.29 -19.63 1.11
N GLY A 91 -32.34 -18.42 0.52
CA GLY A 91 -32.29 -17.16 1.27
C GLY A 91 -30.89 -16.68 1.68
N LYS A 92 -29.85 -17.53 1.59
CA LYS A 92 -28.47 -17.20 2.00
C LYS A 92 -27.56 -17.03 0.78
N VAL A 93 -26.61 -16.09 0.86
CA VAL A 93 -25.61 -15.91 -0.21
C VAL A 93 -24.45 -16.88 0.01
N LYS A 94 -24.19 -17.71 -1.00
CA LYS A 94 -23.07 -18.65 -1.04
C LYS A 94 -21.98 -18.10 -1.94
N TRP A 95 -20.73 -18.46 -1.63
CA TRP A 95 -19.55 -18.00 -2.37
C TRP A 95 -18.67 -19.20 -2.72
N ILE A 96 -18.09 -19.19 -3.92
CA ILE A 96 -17.11 -20.19 -4.35
C ILE A 96 -15.85 -19.44 -4.78
N HIS A 97 -14.72 -19.75 -4.18
CA HIS A 97 -13.42 -19.18 -4.57
C HIS A 97 -12.92 -19.83 -5.86
N ILE A 98 -12.57 -19.03 -6.88
CA ILE A 98 -12.01 -19.54 -8.14
C ILE A 98 -10.48 -19.49 -8.09
N GLY A 99 -9.93 -18.29 -7.89
CA GLY A 99 -8.48 -18.06 -7.87
C GLY A 99 -8.11 -16.68 -8.40
N ARG A 100 -6.81 -16.38 -8.50
CA ARG A 100 -6.31 -15.09 -9.02
C ARG A 100 -6.51 -14.92 -10.53
N LYS A 101 -6.50 -16.03 -11.26
CA LYS A 101 -6.78 -16.08 -12.70
C LYS A 101 -8.19 -16.62 -12.91
N TRP A 102 -8.86 -16.10 -13.93
CA TRP A 102 -10.17 -16.59 -14.32
C TRP A 102 -10.01 -17.79 -15.25
N GLU A 103 -10.60 -18.92 -14.86
CA GLU A 103 -10.62 -20.15 -15.63
C GLU A 103 -12.06 -20.68 -15.66
N LEU A 104 -12.67 -20.71 -16.86
CA LEU A 104 -14.07 -21.08 -17.02
C LEU A 104 -14.33 -22.53 -16.62
N ASP A 105 -13.47 -23.45 -17.06
CA ASP A 105 -13.62 -24.89 -16.77
C ASP A 105 -13.55 -25.16 -15.27
N LEU A 106 -12.64 -24.48 -14.56
CA LEU A 106 -12.53 -24.57 -13.10
C LEU A 106 -13.78 -24.02 -12.41
N ALA A 107 -14.31 -22.90 -12.90
CA ALA A 107 -15.55 -22.33 -12.38
C ALA A 107 -16.73 -23.30 -12.55
N GLN A 108 -16.91 -23.86 -13.74
CA GLN A 108 -17.97 -24.83 -14.02
C GLN A 108 -17.82 -26.11 -13.18
N LYS A 109 -16.59 -26.61 -13.04
CA LYS A 109 -16.32 -27.78 -12.18
C LYS A 109 -16.71 -27.51 -10.73
N LYS A 110 -16.26 -26.38 -10.16
CA LYS A 110 -16.60 -26.02 -8.77
C LYS A 110 -18.09 -25.75 -8.56
N ILE A 111 -18.81 -25.27 -9.57
CA ILE A 111 -20.27 -25.14 -9.52
C ILE A 111 -20.94 -26.52 -9.47
N LYS A 112 -20.49 -27.47 -10.30
CA LYS A 112 -21.03 -28.84 -10.32
C LYS A 112 -20.75 -29.58 -9.01
N ASP A 113 -19.56 -29.39 -8.45
CA ASP A 113 -19.13 -30.00 -7.19
C ASP A 113 -19.73 -29.29 -5.96
N TYR A 114 -20.51 -28.22 -6.14
CA TYR A 114 -21.09 -27.45 -5.05
C TYR A 114 -22.28 -28.18 -4.41
N SER A 115 -22.10 -28.69 -3.20
CA SER A 115 -23.11 -29.41 -2.41
C SER A 115 -23.54 -28.62 -1.16
N GLY A 116 -23.93 -27.35 -1.32
CA GLY A 116 -24.16 -26.43 -0.19
C GLY A 116 -25.50 -25.71 -0.14
#